data_AF-A0A7S2UG51-F1
#
_entry.id   AF-A0A7S2UG51-F1
#
_cell.length_a   1.000
_cell.length_b   1.000
_cell.length_c   1.000
_cell.angle_alpha   90.00
_cell.angle_beta   90.00
_cell.angle_gamma   90.00
#
_symmetry.space_group_name_H-M   'P 1'
#
loop_
_entity.id
_entity.type
_entity.pdbx_description
1 polymer ?
#
loop_
_entity_poly.entity_id
_entity_poly.type
_entity_poly.pdbx_seq_one_letter_code
_entity_poly.pdbx_strand_id
1 'polypeptide(L)'
;ILNETMVIFTVDNGFLHGEHGLGGKWFPFEESIRVPLIVWDPRMPMSTRGKTDDSFTLNVDLATTILAAAQVEVPRGVMQGQDFSDLYLKKDAHQTWRKEFFYEHPVHMGKKRIPMSSAL
;
A
#
# COMPACT_ATOMS: atom_id res chain seq x y z
N ILE A 1 9.13 6.44 23.95
CA ILE A 1 8.16 5.62 23.17
C ILE A 1 7.84 6.30 21.84
N LEU A 2 6.92 7.28 21.75
CA LEU A 2 6.57 7.87 20.44
C LEU A 2 7.80 8.38 19.65
N ASN A 3 8.71 9.14 20.26
CA ASN A 3 9.93 9.64 19.58
C ASN A 3 10.86 8.57 18.98
N GLU A 4 10.61 7.28 19.24
CA GLU A 4 11.41 6.13 18.81
C GLU A 4 10.55 5.07 18.11
N THR A 5 9.27 5.36 17.84
CA THR A 5 8.32 4.39 17.27
C THR A 5 7.77 4.93 15.96
N MET A 6 7.96 4.21 14.85
CA MET A 6 7.18 4.48 13.65
C MET A 6 5.80 3.81 13.78
N VAL A 7 4.74 4.56 13.47
CA VAL A 7 3.36 4.05 13.46
C VAL A 7 2.86 4.04 12.02
N ILE A 8 2.44 2.87 11.55
CA ILE A 8 1.80 2.69 10.25
C ILE A 8 0.39 2.17 10.51
N PHE A 9 -0.60 2.89 9.99
CA PHE A 9 -1.98 2.43 9.95
C PHE A 9 -2.36 2.15 8.49
N THR A 10 -2.88 0.94 8.25
CA THR A 10 -3.37 0.50 6.95
C THR A 10 -4.34 -0.68 7.12
N VAL A 11 -4.93 -1.14 6.03
CA VAL A 11 -5.78 -2.34 5.94
C VAL A 11 -5.33 -3.23 4.79
N ASP A 12 -5.79 -4.49 4.75
CA ASP A 12 -5.38 -5.46 3.72
C ASP A 12 -5.91 -5.10 2.32
N ASN A 13 -7.17 -4.69 2.25
CA ASN A 13 -7.94 -4.35 1.05
C ASN A 13 -9.17 -3.53 1.43
N GLY A 14 -9.83 -2.96 0.43
CA GLY A 14 -11.16 -2.40 0.56
C GLY A 14 -12.27 -3.46 0.42
N PHE A 15 -13.49 -3.00 0.13
CA PHE A 15 -14.67 -3.83 -0.06
C PHE A 15 -15.73 -3.07 -0.89
N LEU A 16 -16.25 -3.74 -1.91
CA LEU A 16 -17.41 -3.32 -2.70
C LEU A 16 -18.69 -3.64 -1.91
N HIS A 17 -19.48 -2.61 -1.60
CA HIS A 17 -20.75 -2.68 -0.90
C HIS A 17 -21.96 -2.62 -1.85
N GLY A 18 -21.72 -2.69 -3.16
CA GLY A 18 -22.76 -2.65 -4.20
C GLY A 18 -22.40 -1.77 -5.39
N GLU A 19 -21.25 -1.10 -5.34
CA GLU A 19 -20.70 -0.34 -6.46
C GLU A 19 -20.56 -1.27 -7.67
N HIS A 20 -20.90 -0.73 -8.84
CA HIS A 20 -20.94 -1.49 -10.10
C HIS A 20 -21.87 -2.73 -10.08
N GLY A 21 -22.79 -2.85 -9.10
CA GLY A 21 -23.61 -4.05 -8.90
C GLY A 21 -22.82 -5.24 -8.34
N LEU A 22 -21.62 -4.99 -7.80
CA LEU A 22 -20.70 -6.00 -7.29
C LEU A 22 -20.59 -5.89 -5.77
N GLY A 23 -20.41 -7.03 -5.13
CA GLY A 23 -20.01 -7.15 -3.72
C GLY A 23 -18.67 -7.87 -3.56
N GLY A 24 -18.00 -7.66 -2.42
CA GLY A 24 -16.77 -8.35 -2.08
C GLY A 24 -15.51 -7.55 -2.39
N LYS A 25 -14.37 -8.21 -2.59
CA LYS A 25 -13.06 -7.55 -2.69
C LYS A 25 -12.13 -8.16 -3.76
N TRP A 26 -12.76 -8.63 -4.83
CA TRP A 26 -12.13 -9.51 -5.83
C TRP A 26 -11.77 -8.80 -7.14
N PHE A 27 -12.23 -7.56 -7.31
CA PHE A 27 -12.14 -6.83 -8.57
C PHE A 27 -11.23 -5.61 -8.42
N PRO A 28 -10.50 -5.20 -9.46
CA PRO A 28 -9.55 -4.11 -9.41
C PRO A 28 -10.20 -2.71 -9.47
N PHE A 29 -11.30 -2.51 -8.73
CA PHE A 29 -11.90 -1.20 -8.54
C PHE A 29 -11.31 -0.53 -7.30
N GLU A 30 -11.26 0.80 -7.26
CA GLU A 30 -10.62 1.55 -6.17
C GLU A 30 -11.22 1.19 -4.80
N GLU A 31 -12.53 0.98 -4.72
CA GLU A 31 -13.25 0.55 -3.53
C GLU A 31 -12.72 -0.75 -2.95
N SER A 32 -12.12 -1.60 -3.79
CA SER A 32 -11.54 -2.89 -3.41
C SER A 32 -10.02 -2.81 -3.20
N ILE A 33 -9.28 -2.02 -3.98
CA ILE A 33 -7.81 -2.07 -4.01
C ILE A 33 -7.11 -0.85 -3.41
N ARG A 34 -7.80 0.29 -3.30
CA ARG A 34 -7.23 1.53 -2.76
C ARG A 34 -7.54 1.61 -1.27
N VAL A 35 -6.52 1.34 -0.45
CA VAL A 35 -6.62 1.31 1.01
C VAL A 35 -6.03 2.57 1.64
N PRO A 36 -6.50 3.01 2.83
CA PRO A 36 -5.84 4.05 3.59
C PRO A 36 -4.44 3.62 4.01
N LEU A 37 -3.45 4.51 3.85
CA LEU A 37 -2.11 4.39 4.42
C LEU A 37 -1.79 5.68 5.17
N ILE A 38 -1.68 5.61 6.49
CA ILE A 38 -1.31 6.74 7.34
C ILE A 38 -0.02 6.38 8.06
N VAL A 39 0.99 7.23 7.90
CA VAL A 39 2.32 7.00 8.47
C VAL A 39 2.66 8.16 9.40
N TRP A 40 3.01 7.81 10.62
CA TRP A 40 3.69 8.71 11.54
C TRP A 40 5.09 8.16 11.81
N ASP A 41 6.10 8.96 11.46
CA ASP A 41 7.50 8.62 11.65
C ASP A 41 8.18 9.75 12.42
N PRO A 42 8.84 9.48 13.57
CA PRO A 42 9.52 10.52 14.34
C PRO A 42 10.62 11.23 13.54
N ARG A 43 11.16 10.59 12.50
CA ARG A 43 12.18 11.14 11.59
C ARG A 43 11.60 12.12 10.56
N MET A 44 10.28 12.13 10.37
CA MET A 44 9.60 12.98 9.39
C MET A 44 9.77 14.46 9.74
N PRO A 45 10.26 15.30 8.80
CA PRO A 45 10.35 16.75 8.98
C PRO A 45 9.00 17.36 9.34
N MET A 46 9.01 18.39 10.20
CA MET A 46 7.76 19.10 10.56
C MET A 46 7.02 19.67 9.34
N SER A 47 7.72 20.02 8.26
CA SER A 47 7.13 20.56 7.03
C SER A 47 6.30 19.55 6.22
N THR A 48 6.53 18.24 6.41
CA THR A 48 5.80 17.17 5.69
C THR A 48 4.71 16.53 6.54
N ARG A 49 4.63 16.84 7.84
CA ARG A 49 3.57 16.32 8.73
C ARG A 49 2.20 16.87 8.34
N GLY A 50 1.19 16.00 8.34
CA GLY A 50 -0.18 16.34 7.98
C GLY A 50 -0.40 16.62 6.49
N LYS A 51 0.59 16.30 5.64
CA LYS A 51 0.46 16.35 4.18
C LYS A 51 -0.07 15.03 3.64
N THR A 52 -0.71 15.11 2.48
CA THR A 52 -1.12 13.97 1.66
C THR A 52 -0.13 13.78 0.52
N ASP A 53 0.01 12.55 0.05
CA ASP A 53 0.86 12.17 -1.08
C ASP A 53 0.07 11.23 -1.98
N ASP A 54 0.00 11.56 -3.28
CA ASP A 54 -0.74 10.79 -4.29
C ASP A 54 0.15 9.76 -5.02
N SER A 55 1.42 9.63 -4.63
CA SER A 55 2.36 8.66 -5.19
C SER A 55 1.87 7.23 -4.92
N PHE A 56 1.96 6.34 -5.92
CA PHE A 56 1.52 4.95 -5.76
C PHE A 56 2.39 4.20 -4.75
N THR A 57 1.85 3.95 -3.57
CA THR A 57 2.39 3.04 -2.54
C THR A 57 1.61 1.73 -2.50
N LEU A 58 2.31 0.61 -2.40
CA LEU A 58 1.74 -0.73 -2.49
C LEU A 58 1.97 -1.51 -1.19
N ASN A 59 1.14 -2.52 -0.92
CA ASN A 59 1.30 -3.38 0.26
C ASN A 59 2.69 -4.04 0.34
N VAL A 60 3.32 -4.33 -0.80
CA VAL A 60 4.67 -4.89 -0.87
C VAL A 60 5.77 -3.93 -0.37
N ASP A 61 5.49 -2.62 -0.32
CA ASP A 61 6.43 -1.60 0.15
C ASP A 61 6.55 -1.55 1.68
N LEU A 62 5.55 -2.07 2.40
CA LEU A 62 5.51 -2.06 3.87
C LEU A 62 6.74 -2.78 4.45
N ALA A 63 7.06 -3.97 3.93
CA ALA A 63 8.19 -4.77 4.41
C ALA A 63 9.53 -4.04 4.20
N THR A 64 9.76 -3.53 2.99
CA THR A 64 10.97 -2.76 2.65
C THR A 64 11.13 -1.53 3.56
N THR A 65 10.03 -0.80 3.77
CA THR A 65 10.03 0.42 4.60
C THR A 65 10.26 0.12 6.09
N ILE A 66 9.66 -0.95 6.62
CA ILE A 66 9.85 -1.39 8.01
C ILE A 66 11.30 -1.81 8.25
N LEU A 67 11.90 -2.58 7.34
CA LEU A 67 13.31 -2.96 7.44
C LEU A 67 14.23 -1.75 7.40
N ALA A 68 13.99 -0.81 6.47
CA ALA A 68 14.75 0.43 6.39
C ALA A 68 14.62 1.30 7.66
N ALA A 69 13.41 1.38 8.23
CA ALA A 69 13.18 2.06 9.51
C ALA A 69 13.93 1.41 10.67
N ALA A 70 14.02 0.08 10.68
CA ALA A 70 14.78 -0.70 11.65
C ALA A 70 16.31 -0.73 11.37
N GLN A 71 16.79 -0.04 10.33
CA GLN A 71 18.19 -0.07 9.88
C GLN A 71 18.69 -1.48 9.52
N VAL A 72 17.78 -2.33 9.05
CA VAL A 72 18.08 -3.68 8.55
C VAL A 72 18.23 -3.64 7.04
N GLU A 73 19.25 -4.31 6.51
CA GLU A 73 19.45 -4.39 5.06
C GLU A 73 18.28 -5.11 4.38
N VAL A 74 17.72 -4.49 3.36
CA VAL A 74 16.66 -5.08 2.53
C VAL A 74 17.28 -6.13 1.61
N PRO A 75 16.84 -7.41 1.65
CA PRO A 75 17.40 -8.46 0.79
C PRO A 75 17.15 -8.17 -0.69
N ARG A 76 18.23 -7.88 -1.42
CA ARG A 76 18.19 -7.55 -2.84
C ARG A 76 17.70 -8.75 -3.67
N GLY A 77 16.81 -8.50 -4.63
CA GLY A 77 16.30 -9.51 -5.55
C GLY A 77 15.24 -10.45 -4.97
N VAL A 78 14.89 -10.32 -3.68
CA VAL A 78 13.82 -11.10 -3.03
C VAL A 78 12.58 -10.25 -2.81
N MET A 79 12.75 -9.00 -2.37
CA MET A 79 11.65 -8.07 -2.15
C MET A 79 11.47 -7.15 -3.37
N GLN A 80 10.22 -6.97 -3.79
CA GLN A 80 9.86 -6.12 -4.93
C GLN A 80 9.42 -4.71 -4.51
N GLY A 81 9.11 -4.50 -3.23
CA GLY A 81 8.70 -3.20 -2.71
C GLY A 81 9.85 -2.20 -2.63
N GLN A 82 9.52 -0.91 -2.66
CA GLN A 82 10.46 0.19 -2.44
C GLN A 82 10.19 0.84 -1.07
N ASP A 83 11.23 1.40 -0.45
CA ASP A 83 11.07 2.13 0.81
C ASP A 83 10.33 3.44 0.57
N PHE A 84 9.05 3.52 0.98
CA PHE A 84 8.26 4.74 0.81
C PHE A 84 8.65 5.83 1.80
N SER A 85 9.50 5.55 2.80
CA SER A 85 9.99 6.62 3.68
C SER A 85 10.78 7.68 2.94
N ASP A 86 11.35 7.32 1.78
CA ASP A 86 11.98 8.25 0.85
C ASP A 86 11.04 9.38 0.42
N LEU A 87 9.74 9.11 0.24
CA LEU A 87 8.76 10.11 -0.19
C LEU A 87 8.61 11.27 0.81
N TYR A 88 8.78 11.00 2.11
CA TYR A 88 8.65 12.04 3.15
C TYR A 88 9.99 12.43 3.81
N LEU A 89 11.08 11.70 3.57
CA LEU A 89 12.42 12.01 4.10
C LEU A 89 13.35 12.65 3.06
N LYS A 90 13.17 12.38 1.76
CA LYS A 90 14.04 12.88 0.68
C LYS A 90 13.28 13.81 -0.25
N LYS A 91 13.88 14.95 -0.60
CA LYS A 91 13.22 15.99 -1.42
C LYS A 91 12.86 15.55 -2.84
N ASP A 92 13.67 14.67 -3.44
CA ASP A 92 13.59 14.36 -4.87
C ASP A 92 13.05 12.94 -5.16
N ALA A 93 12.59 12.22 -4.14
CA ALA A 93 12.16 10.83 -4.26
C ALA A 93 11.04 10.62 -5.30
N HIS A 94 10.13 11.59 -5.43
CA HIS A 94 9.02 11.53 -6.39
C HIS A 94 9.48 11.41 -7.86
N GLN A 95 10.67 11.90 -8.20
CA GLN A 95 11.18 11.87 -9.58
C GLN A 95 11.50 10.45 -10.04
N THR A 96 11.94 9.60 -9.11
CA THR A 96 12.31 8.20 -9.35
C THR A 96 11.23 7.21 -8.92
N TRP A 97 10.12 7.70 -8.36
CA TRP A 97 9.06 6.86 -7.86
C TRP A 97 8.24 6.21 -8.98
N ARG A 98 7.66 5.05 -8.69
CA ARG A 98 6.85 4.31 -9.66
C ARG A 98 5.61 5.12 -10.09
N LYS A 99 5.26 5.00 -11.37
CA LYS A 99 4.07 5.63 -11.99
C LYS A 99 3.01 4.62 -12.43
N GLU A 100 3.28 3.35 -12.17
CA GLU A 100 2.42 2.22 -12.49
C GLU A 100 2.58 1.16 -11.39
N PHE A 101 1.62 0.26 -11.30
CA PHE A 101 1.67 -0.85 -10.38
C PHE A 101 1.03 -2.08 -11.01
N PHE A 102 1.38 -3.24 -10.47
CA PHE A 102 0.83 -4.52 -10.87
C PHE A 102 -0.20 -4.98 -9.84
N TYR A 103 -1.37 -5.40 -10.32
CA TYR A 103 -2.40 -6.04 -9.52
C TYR A 103 -2.65 -7.44 -10.08
N GLU A 104 -2.66 -8.43 -9.20
CA GLU A 104 -3.00 -9.80 -9.53
C GLU A 104 -4.08 -10.30 -8.59
N HIS A 105 -5.06 -11.00 -9.16
CA HIS A 105 -6.01 -11.79 -8.41
C HIS A 105 -6.10 -13.19 -9.06
N PRO A 106 -5.56 -14.24 -8.43
CA PRO A 106 -5.59 -15.57 -9.00
C PRO A 106 -7.02 -16.13 -8.90
N VAL A 107 -7.68 -16.30 -10.05
CA VAL A 107 -8.94 -17.04 -10.11
C VAL A 107 -8.63 -18.54 -10.07
N HIS A 108 -8.31 -19.07 -8.89
CA HIS A 108 -8.02 -20.50 -8.67
C HIS A 108 -9.28 -21.38 -8.52
N MET A 109 -10.45 -20.83 -8.83
CA MET A 109 -11.69 -21.59 -8.92
C MET A 109 -11.64 -22.37 -10.24
N GLY A 110 -11.58 -23.71 -10.18
CA GLY A 110 -11.66 -24.55 -11.38
C GLY A 110 -12.79 -24.09 -12.31
N LYS A 111 -12.65 -24.33 -13.63
CA LYS A 111 -13.42 -23.80 -14.79
C LYS A 111 -14.95 -23.58 -14.68
N LYS A 112 -15.61 -23.95 -13.57
CA LYS A 112 -17.05 -23.95 -13.34
C LYS A 112 -17.56 -23.03 -12.21
N ARG A 113 -16.72 -22.24 -11.52
CA ARG A 113 -17.21 -21.37 -10.43
C ARG A 113 -16.70 -19.94 -10.57
N ILE A 114 -17.56 -19.09 -11.14
CA ILE A 114 -17.43 -17.63 -10.98
C ILE A 114 -17.85 -17.32 -9.53
N PRO A 115 -17.02 -16.64 -8.72
CA PRO A 115 -17.43 -16.21 -7.38
C PRO A 115 -18.73 -15.40 -7.50
N MET A 116 -19.76 -15.77 -6.73
CA MET A 116 -20.95 -14.93 -6.66
C MET A 116 -20.56 -13.60 -6.02
N SER A 117 -20.54 -12.57 -6.83
CA SER A 117 -20.52 -11.19 -6.39
C SER A 117 -21.96 -10.72 -6.46
N SER A 118 -22.64 -10.78 -5.33
CA SER A 118 -23.98 -10.20 -5.19
C SER A 118 -23.85 -9.04 -4.22
N ALA A 119 -24.07 -7.83 -4.71
CA ALA A 119 -24.63 -6.78 -3.88
C ALA A 119 -26.04 -7.24 -3.45
N LEU A 120 -26.42 -7.00 -2.19
CA LEU A 120 -27.75 -7.35 -1.66
C LEU A 120 -28.89 -6.84 -2.55
#